data_AF-A0A7R9LDV9-F1
#
_entry.id   AF-A0A7R9LDV9-F1
#
_cell.length_a   1.000
_cell.length_b   1.000
_cell.length_c   1.000
_cell.angle_alpha   90.00
_cell.angle_beta   90.00
_cell.angle_gamma   90.00
#
_symmetry.space_group_name_H-M   'P 1'
#
loop_
_entity.id
_entity.type
_entity.pdbx_description
1 polymer ?
#
loop_
_entity_poly.entity_id
_entity_poly.type
_entity_poly.pdbx_seq_one_letter_code
_entity_poly.pdbx_strand_id
1 'polypeptide(L)'
;MPKTNPDYTLIAKHGKRGDNNRDSDCDDHKHIDKKLELDEEDSTLTTCGFGRWRPRWLQVFATPVWFTLNFGLIGIIHGMIGTYFIGCMGDLEKRFAFDSKISGVILIADNVVQILVSSLVGYLGDRHNRPMMIMIGELILALSCAINAAPYFIYGAGTHLLHDDKLLSTTSLMNSTKQYEMCTSVNSTMSNLDECTPGSHSTIWPAVITLIIGSAFRGIGYTTYWVIGVPFLDDSVTKDSSPVYMSLASVFRLIGPFGGLFLSAFTLRYYENPFYNPGIGRRDPRFIGAWWVGFLMIGVALFLVSLPMCLFPTQLKSASVKVNRKSRGNGFKAMWPVFKRLAKNAVFMFHTFGGVFRYMGLAGYTISQTKYVRAQFHLSSSRASLVTGVTSIFPLVFGIVLGGYGIKWFKPRPLTLVLLMFAVEWFANGGIFTAMFMDCPAVQLPTQPSAD
;
A
#
# COMPACT_ATOMS: atom_id res chain seq x y z
N MET A 1 -10.31 -73.58 60.42
CA MET A 1 -9.58 -72.29 60.53
C MET A 1 -10.59 -71.23 60.96
N PRO A 2 -10.20 -70.37 61.90
CA PRO A 2 -11.10 -69.64 62.84
C PRO A 2 -11.63 -68.34 62.16
N LYS A 3 -12.51 -67.48 62.66
CA LYS A 3 -13.51 -67.35 63.76
C LYS A 3 -14.05 -65.89 63.62
N THR A 4 -15.30 -65.64 64.05
CA THR A 4 -15.80 -64.42 64.77
C THR A 4 -15.96 -63.06 64.06
N ASN A 5 -17.24 -62.64 63.95
CA ASN A 5 -17.82 -61.27 64.11
C ASN A 5 -17.65 -60.79 65.59
N PRO A 6 -18.06 -59.59 66.10
CA PRO A 6 -18.58 -58.34 65.50
C PRO A 6 -18.06 -57.01 66.17
N ASP A 7 -18.61 -55.86 65.71
CA ASP A 7 -18.95 -54.61 66.43
C ASP A 7 -17.96 -53.53 66.92
N TYR A 8 -18.56 -52.32 67.05
CA TYR A 8 -18.15 -51.04 67.67
C TYR A 8 -17.49 -49.99 66.72
N THR A 9 -17.88 -48.71 66.67
CA THR A 9 -18.56 -47.86 67.66
C THR A 9 -19.08 -46.59 66.98
N LEU A 10 -20.30 -46.17 67.35
CA LEU A 10 -20.75 -44.78 67.30
C LEU A 10 -19.92 -43.94 68.29
N ILE A 11 -19.36 -42.82 67.84
CA ILE A 11 -19.06 -41.68 68.72
C ILE A 11 -19.78 -40.47 68.15
N ALA A 12 -20.88 -40.11 68.82
CA ALA A 12 -21.45 -38.79 68.75
C ALA A 12 -20.47 -37.79 69.38
N LYS A 13 -20.09 -36.75 68.64
CA LYS A 13 -19.71 -35.46 69.23
C LYS A 13 -20.81 -34.45 68.92
N HIS A 14 -21.56 -34.11 69.95
CA HIS A 14 -22.34 -32.87 69.99
C HIS A 14 -21.39 -31.68 69.82
N GLY A 15 -21.68 -30.80 68.84
CA GLY A 15 -20.88 -29.60 68.64
C GLY A 15 -21.40 -28.73 67.49
N LYS A 16 -22.38 -27.89 67.79
CA LYS A 16 -22.76 -26.65 67.08
C LYS A 16 -23.20 -26.76 65.61
N ARG A 17 -24.52 -26.63 65.45
CA ARG A 17 -25.17 -25.92 64.35
C ARG A 17 -24.41 -24.60 64.09
N GLY A 18 -23.79 -24.47 62.92
CA GLY A 18 -23.07 -23.28 62.47
C GLY A 18 -22.84 -23.36 60.97
N ASP A 19 -23.34 -22.36 60.26
CA ASP A 19 -23.12 -22.05 58.85
C ASP A 19 -21.77 -22.54 58.32
N ASN A 20 -21.75 -23.45 57.35
CA ASN A 20 -20.59 -23.66 56.48
C ASN A 20 -20.96 -24.18 55.08
N ASN A 21 -22.26 -24.17 54.73
CA ASN A 21 -22.73 -24.59 53.40
C ASN A 21 -23.11 -23.40 52.50
N ARG A 22 -22.80 -22.17 52.91
CA ARG A 22 -23.03 -20.95 52.11
C ARG A 22 -21.78 -20.44 51.38
N ASP A 23 -20.58 -20.77 51.87
CA ASP A 23 -19.33 -20.28 51.28
C ASP A 23 -18.88 -21.10 50.05
N SER A 24 -19.13 -22.42 50.03
CA SER A 24 -18.87 -23.27 48.85
C SER A 24 -19.76 -22.88 47.66
N ASP A 25 -21.03 -22.55 47.93
CA ASP A 25 -22.00 -22.16 46.89
C ASP A 25 -21.66 -20.77 46.32
N CYS A 26 -21.16 -19.84 47.16
CA CYS A 26 -20.75 -18.51 46.72
C CYS A 26 -19.49 -18.50 45.84
N ASP A 27 -18.53 -19.41 46.08
CA ASP A 27 -17.33 -19.52 45.25
C ASP A 27 -17.63 -20.19 43.91
N ASP A 28 -18.50 -21.20 43.87
CA ASP A 28 -18.98 -21.81 42.62
C ASP A 28 -19.80 -20.81 41.78
N HIS A 29 -20.66 -20.01 42.40
CA HIS A 29 -21.41 -18.95 41.73
C HIS A 29 -20.48 -17.87 41.12
N LYS A 30 -19.47 -17.39 41.86
CA LYS A 30 -18.47 -16.45 41.32
C LYS A 30 -17.67 -17.04 40.16
N HIS A 31 -17.36 -18.33 40.21
CA HIS A 31 -16.67 -19.03 39.13
C HIS A 31 -17.54 -19.16 37.88
N ILE A 32 -18.84 -19.42 38.05
CA ILE A 32 -19.83 -19.49 36.96
C ILE A 32 -20.07 -18.12 36.35
N ASP A 33 -20.26 -17.07 37.16
CA ASP A 33 -20.46 -15.70 36.69
C ASP A 33 -19.25 -15.20 35.91
N LYS A 34 -18.04 -15.42 36.43
CA LYS A 34 -16.81 -15.06 35.73
C LYS A 34 -16.61 -15.86 34.43
N LYS A 35 -17.08 -17.11 34.38
CA LYS A 35 -17.04 -17.93 33.17
C LYS A 35 -18.06 -17.46 32.14
N LEU A 36 -19.27 -17.09 32.58
CA LEU A 36 -20.31 -16.50 31.72
C LEU A 36 -19.86 -15.15 31.16
N GLU A 37 -19.25 -14.29 31.98
CA GLU A 37 -18.67 -13.02 31.53
C GLU A 37 -17.55 -13.23 30.50
N LEU A 38 -16.68 -14.23 30.69
CA LEU A 38 -15.63 -14.59 29.73
C LEU A 38 -16.18 -15.16 28.42
N ASP A 39 -17.19 -16.03 28.50
CA ASP A 39 -17.83 -16.63 27.33
C ASP A 39 -18.64 -15.56 26.55
N GLU A 40 -19.24 -14.58 27.24
CA GLU A 40 -19.93 -13.45 26.63
C GLU A 40 -18.93 -12.48 25.97
N GLU A 41 -17.81 -12.14 26.62
CA GLU A 41 -16.74 -11.33 26.03
C GLU A 41 -16.16 -12.02 24.77
N ASP A 42 -15.84 -13.32 24.82
CA ASP A 42 -15.34 -14.10 23.68
C ASP A 42 -16.38 -14.18 22.54
N SER A 43 -17.67 -14.27 22.85
CA SER A 43 -18.74 -14.27 21.84
C SER A 43 -18.85 -12.93 21.10
N THR A 44 -18.66 -11.81 21.80
CA THR A 44 -18.67 -10.46 21.19
C THR A 44 -17.38 -10.15 20.43
N LEU A 45 -16.26 -10.78 20.79
CA LEU A 45 -15.00 -10.62 20.06
C LEU A 45 -15.00 -11.38 18.73
N THR A 46 -15.83 -12.42 18.59
CA THR A 46 -15.80 -13.36 17.45
C THR A 46 -16.97 -13.28 16.48
N THR A 47 -17.94 -12.39 16.75
CA THR A 47 -19.13 -12.21 15.91
C THR A 47 -19.08 -10.91 15.10
N CYS A 48 -19.54 -10.94 13.84
CA CYS A 48 -19.66 -9.74 13.02
C CYS A 48 -20.74 -8.80 13.55
N GLY A 49 -20.55 -7.48 13.37
CA GLY A 49 -21.56 -6.48 13.69
C GLY A 49 -20.97 -5.12 14.01
N PHE A 50 -21.85 -4.16 14.28
CA PHE A 50 -21.48 -2.80 14.65
C PHE A 50 -22.06 -2.44 16.02
N GLY A 51 -21.19 -2.15 16.98
CA GLY A 51 -21.59 -1.91 18.37
C GLY A 51 -22.38 -3.09 18.95
N ARG A 52 -23.65 -2.85 19.32
CA ARG A 52 -24.58 -3.86 19.85
C ARG A 52 -25.39 -4.59 18.77
N TRP A 53 -25.35 -4.14 17.52
CA TRP A 53 -26.11 -4.73 16.42
C TRP A 53 -25.34 -5.88 15.76
N ARG A 54 -25.81 -7.12 15.98
CA ARG A 54 -25.14 -8.37 15.53
C ARG A 54 -26.13 -9.38 14.97
N PRO A 55 -26.67 -9.16 13.76
CA PRO A 55 -27.67 -10.04 13.19
C PRO A 55 -27.06 -11.38 12.74
N ARG A 56 -27.89 -12.44 12.71
CA ARG A 56 -27.46 -13.81 12.33
C ARG A 56 -26.96 -13.90 10.89
N TRP A 57 -27.58 -13.18 9.96
CA TRP A 57 -27.18 -13.19 8.54
C TRP A 57 -25.78 -12.63 8.30
N LEU A 58 -25.30 -11.71 9.16
CA LEU A 58 -23.98 -11.09 9.03
C LEU A 58 -22.85 -12.02 9.52
N GLN A 59 -23.17 -13.04 10.30
CA GLN A 59 -22.19 -14.00 10.82
C GLN A 59 -21.59 -14.90 9.73
N VAL A 60 -22.22 -14.98 8.55
CA VAL A 60 -21.65 -15.66 7.38
C VAL A 60 -20.32 -15.03 6.94
N PHE A 61 -20.17 -13.72 7.16
CA PHE A 61 -18.96 -12.98 6.81
C PHE A 61 -17.85 -13.09 7.87
N ALA A 62 -18.10 -13.72 9.02
CA ALA A 62 -17.14 -13.90 10.12
C ALA A 62 -16.10 -15.01 9.80
N THR A 63 -15.55 -15.00 8.59
CA THR A 63 -14.55 -15.97 8.13
C THR A 63 -13.33 -15.26 7.53
N PRO A 64 -12.13 -15.86 7.61
CA PRO A 64 -10.92 -15.27 7.04
C PRO A 64 -10.97 -15.13 5.51
N VAL A 65 -11.79 -15.92 4.82
CA VAL A 65 -11.98 -15.82 3.36
C VAL A 65 -12.57 -14.46 2.99
N TRP A 66 -13.70 -14.09 3.59
CA TRP A 66 -14.35 -12.80 3.31
C TRP A 66 -13.47 -11.63 3.74
N PHE A 67 -12.76 -11.76 4.86
CA PHE A 67 -11.80 -10.75 5.29
C PHE A 67 -10.68 -10.57 4.25
N THR A 68 -10.10 -11.66 3.75
CA THR A 68 -9.02 -11.61 2.74
C THR A 68 -9.50 -11.02 1.42
N LEU A 69 -10.74 -11.32 1.01
CA LEU A 69 -11.33 -10.72 -0.19
C LEU A 69 -11.48 -9.21 -0.04
N ASN A 70 -12.06 -8.73 1.07
CA ASN A 70 -12.21 -7.28 1.29
C ASN A 70 -10.86 -6.58 1.48
N PHE A 71 -9.95 -7.19 2.24
CA PHE A 71 -8.57 -6.72 2.41
C PHE A 71 -7.81 -6.68 1.07
N GLY A 72 -8.00 -7.68 0.21
CA GLY A 72 -7.46 -7.72 -1.14
C GLY A 72 -8.01 -6.61 -2.04
N LEU A 73 -9.32 -6.32 -1.97
CA LEU A 73 -9.93 -5.19 -2.70
C LEU A 73 -9.32 -3.84 -2.27
N ILE A 74 -9.12 -3.63 -0.97
CA ILE A 74 -8.39 -2.46 -0.46
C ILE A 74 -6.96 -2.44 -1.03
N GLY A 75 -6.28 -3.59 -1.05
CA GLY A 75 -4.95 -3.75 -1.63
C GLY A 75 -4.87 -3.37 -3.11
N ILE A 76 -5.89 -3.71 -3.92
CA ILE A 76 -5.99 -3.27 -5.32
C ILE A 76 -6.00 -1.74 -5.39
N ILE A 77 -6.89 -1.09 -4.64
CA ILE A 77 -7.05 0.36 -4.66
C ILE A 77 -5.78 1.07 -4.15
N HIS A 78 -5.10 0.51 -3.14
CA HIS A 78 -3.78 0.96 -2.68
C HIS A 78 -2.70 0.90 -3.78
N GLY A 79 -2.71 -0.15 -4.61
CA GLY A 79 -1.81 -0.23 -5.77
C GLY A 79 -2.17 0.79 -6.85
N MET A 80 -3.46 1.07 -7.03
CA MET A 80 -3.96 2.05 -8.01
C MET A 80 -3.56 3.47 -7.65
N ILE A 81 -3.72 3.90 -6.40
CA ILE A 81 -3.44 5.30 -5.99
C ILE A 81 -1.98 5.70 -6.25
N GLY A 82 -1.02 4.82 -5.93
CA GLY A 82 0.40 5.12 -6.11
C GLY A 82 0.78 5.27 -7.58
N THR A 83 0.32 4.34 -8.43
CA THR A 83 0.60 4.39 -9.87
C THR A 83 -0.17 5.47 -10.61
N TYR A 84 -1.39 5.79 -10.16
CA TYR A 84 -2.16 6.93 -10.67
C TYR A 84 -1.40 8.24 -10.43
N PHE A 85 -0.90 8.46 -9.21
CA PHE A 85 -0.17 9.67 -8.86
C PHE A 85 1.14 9.80 -9.67
N ILE A 86 1.88 8.71 -9.84
CA ILE A 86 3.06 8.69 -10.72
C ILE A 86 2.65 8.99 -12.17
N GLY A 87 1.53 8.44 -12.64
CA GLY A 87 1.04 8.62 -14.01
C GLY A 87 0.66 10.05 -14.36
N CYS A 88 0.08 10.81 -13.42
CA CYS A 88 -0.29 12.21 -13.64
C CYS A 88 0.77 13.23 -13.20
N MET A 89 1.96 12.79 -12.76
CA MET A 89 2.98 13.70 -12.23
C MET A 89 3.47 14.72 -13.27
N GLY A 90 3.67 14.29 -14.53
CA GLY A 90 4.10 15.20 -15.60
C GLY A 90 3.09 16.31 -15.89
N ASP A 91 1.79 16.02 -15.80
CA ASP A 91 0.74 17.04 -15.92
C ASP A 91 0.74 18.00 -14.73
N LEU A 92 1.01 17.53 -13.51
CA LEU A 92 1.11 18.36 -12.31
C LEU A 92 2.33 19.29 -12.34
N GLU A 93 3.50 18.77 -12.71
CA GLU A 93 4.74 19.54 -12.90
C GLU A 93 4.50 20.71 -13.85
N LYS A 94 3.89 20.40 -14.99
CA LYS A 94 3.53 21.39 -16.00
C LYS A 94 2.44 22.36 -15.53
N ARG A 95 1.39 21.88 -14.85
CA ARG A 95 0.26 22.69 -14.40
C ARG A 95 0.63 23.72 -13.34
N PHE A 96 1.55 23.37 -12.44
CA PHE A 96 1.95 24.20 -11.30
C PHE A 96 3.39 24.71 -11.39
N ALA A 97 4.06 24.46 -12.52
CA ALA A 97 5.40 24.92 -12.85
C ALA A 97 6.44 24.62 -11.76
N PHE A 98 6.54 23.34 -11.36
CA PHE A 98 7.58 22.88 -10.44
C PHE A 98 8.54 21.88 -11.09
N ASP A 99 9.81 21.91 -10.68
CA ASP A 99 10.87 21.02 -11.16
C ASP A 99 10.67 19.58 -10.65
N SER A 100 11.18 18.59 -11.38
CA SER A 100 11.08 17.17 -11.03
C SER A 100 11.72 16.82 -9.68
N LYS A 101 12.65 17.66 -9.19
CA LYS A 101 13.16 17.55 -7.81
C LYS A 101 12.04 17.67 -6.77
N ILE A 102 11.11 18.59 -6.97
CA ILE A 102 9.96 18.81 -6.09
C ILE A 102 8.98 17.64 -6.21
N SER A 103 8.76 17.11 -7.42
CA SER A 103 7.97 15.88 -7.64
C SER A 103 8.48 14.72 -6.79
N GLY A 104 9.80 14.55 -6.73
CA GLY A 104 10.45 13.56 -5.86
C GLY A 104 10.13 13.78 -4.38
N VAL A 105 10.20 15.03 -3.90
CA VAL A 105 9.85 15.38 -2.50
C VAL A 105 8.39 15.08 -2.20
N ILE A 106 7.46 15.43 -3.09
CA ILE A 106 6.03 15.12 -2.94
C ILE A 106 5.83 13.61 -2.80
N LEU A 107 6.43 12.82 -3.69
CA LEU A 107 6.26 11.35 -3.71
C LEU A 107 6.93 10.63 -2.55
N ILE A 108 7.94 11.22 -1.90
CA ILE A 108 8.63 10.60 -0.75
C ILE A 108 7.95 10.94 0.58
N ALA A 109 7.13 12.00 0.63
CA ALA A 109 6.50 12.47 1.86
C ALA A 109 5.65 11.38 2.56
N ASP A 110 4.96 10.52 1.80
CA ASP A 110 4.19 9.41 2.35
C ASP A 110 5.08 8.37 3.07
N ASN A 111 6.24 8.05 2.50
CA ASN A 111 7.20 7.08 3.04
C ASN A 111 7.80 7.59 4.34
N VAL A 112 8.14 8.89 4.41
CA VAL A 112 8.64 9.53 5.63
C VAL A 112 7.60 9.44 6.74
N VAL A 113 6.35 9.78 6.45
CA VAL A 113 5.26 9.70 7.44
C VAL A 113 4.98 8.25 7.84
N GLN A 114 5.03 7.30 6.90
CA GLN A 114 4.86 5.88 7.19
C GLN A 114 5.89 5.37 8.19
N ILE A 115 7.16 5.74 8.04
CA ILE A 115 8.23 5.37 8.99
C ILE A 115 7.92 5.93 10.38
N LEU A 116 7.57 7.22 10.47
CA LEU A 116 7.30 7.89 11.75
C LEU A 116 6.06 7.33 12.48
N VAL A 117 5.01 7.02 11.73
CA VAL A 117 3.69 6.63 12.27
C VAL A 117 3.59 5.11 12.50
N SER A 118 4.40 4.29 11.84
CA SER A 118 4.37 2.81 11.93
C SER A 118 4.38 2.26 13.36
N SER A 119 5.27 2.80 14.21
CA SER A 119 5.41 2.34 15.60
C SER A 119 4.19 2.69 16.44
N LEU A 120 3.61 3.88 16.23
CA LEU A 120 2.40 4.32 16.93
C LEU A 120 1.18 3.49 16.50
N VAL A 121 1.01 3.28 15.20
CA VAL A 121 -0.09 2.47 14.64
C VAL A 121 -0.01 1.03 15.13
N GLY A 122 1.18 0.44 15.18
CA GLY A 122 1.38 -0.91 15.73
C GLY A 122 0.98 -1.01 17.21
N TYR A 123 1.35 0.00 18.01
CA TYR A 123 0.92 0.08 19.40
C TYR A 123 -0.61 0.22 19.56
N LEU A 124 -1.24 1.02 18.71
CA LEU A 124 -2.71 1.20 18.72
C LEU A 124 -3.45 -0.06 18.26
N GLY A 125 -2.92 -0.77 17.26
CA GLY A 125 -3.50 -2.01 16.72
C GLY A 125 -3.47 -3.20 17.69
N ASP A 126 -2.62 -3.15 18.71
CA ASP A 126 -2.61 -4.13 19.79
C ASP A 126 -3.73 -3.85 20.83
N ARG A 127 -4.14 -2.59 20.98
CA ARG A 127 -5.10 -2.14 22.01
C ARG A 127 -6.53 -1.99 21.51
N HIS A 128 -6.72 -1.59 20.26
CA HIS A 128 -8.03 -1.31 19.68
C HIS A 128 -8.46 -2.41 18.72
N ASN A 129 -9.73 -2.37 18.30
CA ASN A 129 -10.25 -3.29 17.29
C ASN A 129 -9.50 -3.11 15.96
N ARG A 130 -8.76 -4.14 15.54
CA ARG A 130 -7.86 -4.11 14.38
C ARG A 130 -8.59 -3.78 13.07
N PRO A 131 -9.67 -4.49 12.67
CA PRO A 131 -10.51 -4.11 11.53
C PRO A 131 -10.99 -2.65 11.53
N MET A 132 -11.39 -2.12 12.69
CA MET A 132 -11.84 -0.73 12.80
C MET A 132 -10.69 0.26 12.58
N MET A 133 -9.49 -0.04 13.09
CA MET A 133 -8.30 0.77 12.86
C MET A 133 -7.90 0.78 11.37
N ILE A 134 -8.05 -0.36 10.68
CA ILE A 134 -7.85 -0.45 9.22
C ILE A 134 -8.85 0.49 8.54
N MET A 135 -10.15 0.37 8.84
CA MET A 135 -11.18 1.25 8.27
C MET A 135 -10.85 2.75 8.47
N ILE A 136 -10.50 3.16 9.69
CA ILE A 136 -10.13 4.57 9.98
C ILE A 136 -8.92 5.00 9.14
N GLY A 137 -7.90 4.16 9.02
CA GLY A 137 -6.75 4.42 8.16
C GLY A 137 -7.13 4.57 6.69
N GLU A 138 -8.03 3.73 6.18
CA GLU A 138 -8.53 3.82 4.81
C GLU A 138 -9.39 5.07 4.56
N LEU A 139 -10.15 5.52 5.55
CA LEU A 139 -10.87 6.79 5.46
C LEU A 139 -9.91 7.99 5.41
N ILE A 140 -8.81 7.95 6.15
CA ILE A 140 -7.73 8.96 6.07
C ILE A 140 -7.08 8.93 4.68
N LEU A 141 -6.88 7.75 4.12
CA LEU A 141 -6.36 7.61 2.76
C LEU A 141 -7.37 8.13 1.71
N ALA A 142 -8.67 7.90 1.89
CA ALA A 142 -9.70 8.47 1.01
C ALA A 142 -9.73 10.00 1.10
N LEU A 143 -9.57 10.57 2.29
CA LEU A 143 -9.40 12.01 2.49
C LEU A 143 -8.14 12.54 1.78
N SER A 144 -7.05 11.78 1.78
CA SER A 144 -5.82 12.16 1.08
C SER A 144 -6.03 12.33 -0.44
N CYS A 145 -6.89 11.50 -1.05
CA CYS A 145 -7.28 11.65 -2.45
C CYS A 145 -8.01 12.96 -2.70
N ALA A 146 -8.94 13.35 -1.80
CA ALA A 146 -9.65 14.61 -1.90
C ALA A 146 -8.70 15.81 -1.74
N ILE A 147 -7.74 15.74 -0.81
CA ILE A 147 -6.69 16.77 -0.63
C ILE A 147 -5.83 16.88 -1.89
N ASN A 148 -5.39 15.76 -2.47
CA ASN A 148 -4.60 15.77 -3.70
C ASN A 148 -5.39 16.29 -4.90
N ALA A 149 -6.71 16.13 -4.94
CA ALA A 149 -7.59 16.72 -5.97
C ALA A 149 -7.90 18.22 -5.73
N ALA A 150 -7.76 18.71 -4.50
CA ALA A 150 -8.12 20.07 -4.09
C ALA A 150 -7.49 21.20 -4.93
N PRO A 151 -6.23 21.13 -5.39
CA PRO A 151 -5.63 22.20 -6.17
C PRO A 151 -6.44 22.57 -7.43
N TYR A 152 -7.11 21.60 -8.08
CA TYR A 152 -7.99 21.91 -9.20
C TYR A 152 -9.18 22.78 -8.79
N PHE A 153 -9.81 22.48 -7.65
CA PHE A 153 -10.97 23.22 -7.17
C PHE A 153 -10.62 24.61 -6.64
N ILE A 154 -9.40 24.79 -6.13
CA ILE A 154 -8.90 26.07 -5.62
C ILE A 154 -8.48 27.01 -6.76
N TYR A 155 -7.73 26.48 -7.74
CA TYR A 155 -7.12 27.29 -8.80
C TYR A 155 -7.88 27.25 -10.13
N GLY A 156 -8.88 26.38 -10.26
CA GLY A 156 -9.60 26.15 -11.51
C GLY A 156 -8.73 25.50 -12.60
N ALA A 157 -9.29 25.42 -13.81
CA ALA A 157 -8.57 24.93 -14.99
C ALA A 157 -7.44 25.89 -15.39
N GLY A 158 -6.31 25.33 -15.85
CA GLY A 158 -5.07 26.01 -16.25
C GLY A 158 -5.17 26.84 -17.54
N THR A 159 -6.24 27.61 -17.69
CA THR A 159 -6.52 28.48 -18.85
C THR A 159 -5.47 29.57 -19.07
N HIS A 160 -4.65 29.87 -18.06
CA HIS A 160 -3.50 30.79 -18.16
C HIS A 160 -2.47 30.31 -19.20
N LEU A 161 -2.32 29.00 -19.41
CA LEU A 161 -1.40 28.45 -20.42
C LEU A 161 -1.90 28.62 -21.86
N LEU A 162 -3.18 29.02 -22.03
CA LEU A 162 -3.80 29.19 -23.34
C LEU A 162 -3.73 30.65 -23.83
N HIS A 163 -3.41 31.60 -22.95
CA HIS A 163 -3.46 33.04 -23.25
C HIS A 163 -2.20 33.61 -23.93
N ASP A 164 -1.08 32.87 -23.95
CA ASP A 164 0.18 33.34 -24.55
C ASP A 164 0.11 33.57 -26.08
N ASP A 165 -0.87 32.98 -26.78
CA ASP A 165 -1.05 33.23 -28.22
C ASP A 165 -1.56 34.65 -28.52
N LYS A 166 -2.24 35.32 -27.58
CA LYS A 166 -2.84 36.64 -27.86
C LYS A 166 -1.84 37.78 -27.75
N LEU A 167 -0.84 37.69 -26.87
CA LEU A 167 0.15 38.76 -26.73
C LEU A 167 1.17 38.79 -27.88
N LEU A 168 1.40 37.63 -28.53
CA LEU A 168 2.33 37.49 -29.66
C LEU A 168 1.70 37.78 -31.03
N SER A 169 0.38 37.97 -31.08
CA SER A 169 -0.37 38.21 -32.33
C SER A 169 -0.46 39.68 -32.75
N THR A 170 -0.08 40.63 -31.90
CA THR A 170 -0.10 42.07 -32.23
C THR A 170 1.20 42.61 -32.82
N THR A 171 2.28 41.83 -32.88
CA THR A 171 3.58 42.31 -33.40
C THR A 171 4.34 41.23 -34.15
N SER A 172 3.82 40.72 -35.27
CA SER A 172 4.65 40.29 -36.42
C SER A 172 3.81 39.77 -37.58
N LEU A 173 3.62 40.63 -38.58
CA LEU A 173 3.52 40.19 -39.96
C LEU A 173 4.89 39.63 -40.36
N MET A 174 5.11 38.31 -40.27
CA MET A 174 5.92 37.55 -41.23
C MET A 174 5.90 36.03 -40.92
N ASN A 175 5.54 35.27 -41.95
CA ASN A 175 5.71 33.84 -42.21
C ASN A 175 5.89 32.83 -41.07
N SER A 176 4.94 31.89 -41.07
CA SER A 176 4.91 30.65 -40.30
C SER A 176 6.17 29.79 -40.44
N THR A 177 6.80 29.53 -39.30
CA THR A 177 7.12 28.17 -38.83
C THR A 177 6.91 28.17 -37.33
N LYS A 178 5.97 27.36 -36.82
CA LYS A 178 5.78 27.14 -35.38
C LYS A 178 7.02 26.45 -34.82
N GLN A 179 7.97 27.23 -34.36
CA GLN A 179 9.20 26.75 -33.72
C GLN A 179 8.91 26.63 -32.23
N TYR A 180 8.69 25.40 -31.79
CA TYR A 180 8.65 25.04 -30.37
C TYR A 180 10.04 25.36 -29.79
N GLU A 181 10.10 25.97 -28.60
CA GLU A 181 11.35 26.24 -27.87
C GLU A 181 12.09 24.93 -27.55
N MET A 182 12.86 24.47 -28.53
CA MET A 182 13.98 23.57 -28.36
C MET A 182 15.19 24.43 -28.70
N CYS A 183 16.19 24.47 -27.81
CA CYS A 183 17.43 25.21 -28.05
C CYS A 183 18.09 24.69 -29.34
N THR A 184 17.80 25.33 -30.47
CA THR A 184 18.59 25.18 -31.67
C THR A 184 19.77 26.11 -31.53
N SER A 185 20.98 25.54 -31.50
CA SER A 185 22.24 26.29 -31.56
C SER A 185 22.33 27.01 -32.90
N VAL A 186 21.72 28.19 -32.99
CA VAL A 186 21.88 29.08 -34.13
C VAL A 186 22.98 30.07 -33.74
N ASN A 187 24.14 29.92 -34.38
CA ASN A 187 25.20 30.93 -34.38
C ASN A 187 24.65 32.21 -35.01
N SER A 188 24.09 33.10 -34.20
CA SER A 188 23.70 34.43 -34.62
C SER A 188 24.33 35.44 -33.68
N THR A 189 25.41 36.06 -34.14
CA THR A 189 25.96 37.30 -33.60
C THR A 189 24.91 38.40 -33.75
N MET A 190 24.09 38.59 -32.72
CA MET A 190 23.30 39.81 -32.54
C MET A 190 23.24 40.13 -31.05
N SER A 191 24.10 41.07 -30.66
CA SER A 191 24.08 41.78 -29.39
C SER A 191 22.73 42.47 -29.20
N ASN A 192 22.16 42.34 -28.01
CA ASN A 192 20.82 42.82 -27.58
C ASN A 192 19.65 41.91 -27.94
N LEU A 193 19.81 40.60 -27.74
CA LEU A 193 18.69 39.85 -27.20
C LEU A 193 18.69 40.16 -25.71
N ASP A 194 17.66 40.86 -25.23
CA ASP A 194 17.33 40.88 -23.79
C ASP A 194 17.58 39.47 -23.25
N GLU A 195 18.23 39.38 -22.08
CA GLU A 195 18.25 38.14 -21.32
C GLU A 195 16.88 37.50 -21.50
N CYS A 196 16.84 36.26 -22.02
CA CYS A 196 15.71 35.40 -21.81
C CYS A 196 15.61 35.25 -20.29
N THR A 197 15.00 36.23 -19.63
CA THR A 197 14.42 36.07 -18.31
C THR A 197 13.45 34.93 -18.55
N PRO A 198 13.72 33.72 -18.04
CA PRO A 198 12.84 32.59 -18.28
C PRO A 198 11.47 33.07 -17.84
N GLY A 199 10.53 33.16 -18.79
CA GLY A 199 9.19 33.66 -18.54
C GLY A 199 8.68 33.00 -17.26
N SER A 200 8.57 33.80 -16.21
CA SER A 200 8.46 33.35 -14.83
C SER A 200 7.07 32.76 -14.61
N HIS A 201 6.87 31.52 -15.06
CA HIS A 201 5.91 30.65 -14.40
C HIS A 201 6.47 30.33 -13.02
N SER A 202 6.28 31.28 -12.11
CA SER A 202 6.60 31.08 -10.70
C SER A 202 5.84 29.87 -10.19
N THR A 203 6.57 28.96 -9.52
CA THR A 203 5.99 27.76 -8.94
C THR A 203 4.82 28.12 -8.04
N ILE A 204 3.68 27.45 -8.23
CA ILE A 204 2.50 27.63 -7.40
C ILE A 204 2.70 26.84 -6.10
N TRP A 205 3.49 27.41 -5.19
CA TRP A 205 3.87 26.80 -3.91
C TRP A 205 2.70 26.28 -3.06
N PRO A 206 1.54 26.97 -2.95
CA PRO A 206 0.46 26.42 -2.13
C PRO A 206 -0.17 25.15 -2.72
N ALA A 207 -0.14 24.97 -4.05
CA ALA A 207 -0.54 23.71 -4.68
C ALA A 207 0.46 22.60 -4.35
N VAL A 208 1.76 22.87 -4.43
CA VAL A 208 2.83 21.94 -4.02
C VAL A 208 2.68 21.52 -2.56
N ILE A 209 2.48 22.48 -1.65
CA ILE A 209 2.26 22.21 -0.23
C ILE A 209 1.02 21.34 -0.02
N THR A 210 -0.08 21.62 -0.75
CA THR A 210 -1.30 20.82 -0.68
C THR A 210 -1.03 19.37 -1.11
N LEU A 211 -0.24 19.15 -2.18
CA LEU A 211 0.15 17.82 -2.63
C LEU A 211 1.08 17.10 -1.63
N ILE A 212 1.97 17.82 -0.96
CA ILE A 212 2.81 17.26 0.13
C ILE A 212 1.93 16.84 1.31
N ILE A 213 0.96 17.68 1.71
CA ILE A 213 0.02 17.35 2.79
C ILE A 213 -0.83 16.13 2.42
N GLY A 214 -1.38 16.08 1.19
CA GLY A 214 -2.11 14.90 0.72
C GLY A 214 -1.24 13.64 0.73
N SER A 215 0.02 13.74 0.31
CA SER A 215 0.99 12.63 0.38
C SER A 215 1.30 12.20 1.82
N ALA A 216 1.40 13.15 2.75
CA ALA A 216 1.56 12.85 4.18
C ALA A 216 0.35 12.07 4.74
N PHE A 217 -0.87 12.52 4.45
CA PHE A 217 -2.10 11.81 4.87
C PHE A 217 -2.19 10.42 4.24
N ARG A 218 -1.78 10.27 2.98
CA ARG A 218 -1.64 8.96 2.33
C ARG A 218 -0.73 8.04 3.11
N GLY A 219 0.42 8.53 3.59
CA GLY A 219 1.35 7.76 4.43
C GLY A 219 0.72 7.25 5.73
N ILE A 220 -0.09 8.07 6.41
CA ILE A 220 -0.81 7.68 7.65
C ILE A 220 -1.76 6.52 7.37
N GLY A 221 -2.63 6.67 6.37
CA GLY A 221 -3.61 5.64 6.02
C GLY A 221 -2.95 4.34 5.54
N TYR A 222 -1.98 4.47 4.62
CA TYR A 222 -1.23 3.34 4.03
C TYR A 222 -0.51 2.48 5.09
N THR A 223 -0.06 3.10 6.18
CA THR A 223 0.60 2.41 7.30
C THR A 223 -0.31 1.37 7.94
N THR A 224 -1.61 1.66 8.12
CA THR A 224 -2.55 0.78 8.82
C THR A 224 -2.74 -0.55 8.10
N TYR A 225 -2.76 -0.55 6.77
CA TYR A 225 -2.84 -1.74 5.94
C TYR A 225 -1.69 -2.72 6.22
N TRP A 226 -0.46 -2.23 6.25
CA TRP A 226 0.73 -3.07 6.44
C TRP A 226 0.95 -3.45 7.89
N VAL A 227 0.80 -2.51 8.81
CA VAL A 227 1.16 -2.70 10.23
C VAL A 227 0.08 -3.44 11.01
N ILE A 228 -1.20 -3.26 10.66
CA ILE A 228 -2.32 -3.90 11.35
C ILE A 228 -2.94 -4.99 10.47
N GLY A 229 -3.19 -4.69 9.19
CA GLY A 229 -3.91 -5.59 8.29
C GLY A 229 -3.20 -6.90 8.01
N VAL A 230 -1.92 -6.86 7.63
CA VAL A 230 -1.14 -8.08 7.33
C VAL A 230 -0.98 -8.98 8.57
N PRO A 231 -0.58 -8.48 9.75
CA PRO A 231 -0.52 -9.32 10.96
C PRO A 231 -1.90 -9.82 11.40
N PHE A 232 -2.96 -9.02 11.23
CA PHE A 232 -4.31 -9.48 11.54
C PHE A 232 -4.74 -10.62 10.61
N LEU A 233 -4.39 -10.57 9.32
CA LEU A 233 -4.65 -11.64 8.39
C LEU A 233 -3.92 -12.93 8.80
N ASP A 234 -2.64 -12.84 9.16
CA ASP A 234 -1.82 -13.96 9.63
C ASP A 234 -2.37 -14.57 10.92
N ASP A 235 -2.72 -13.72 11.90
CA ASP A 235 -3.31 -14.16 13.17
C ASP A 235 -4.70 -14.81 12.99
N SER A 236 -5.44 -14.43 11.96
CA SER A 236 -6.84 -14.85 11.74
C SER A 236 -7.01 -16.24 11.13
N VAL A 237 -5.91 -16.86 10.69
CA VAL A 237 -5.91 -18.12 9.95
C VAL A 237 -4.99 -19.14 10.61
N THR A 238 -5.18 -20.42 10.29
CA THR A 238 -4.28 -21.46 10.81
C THR A 238 -2.88 -21.29 10.22
N LYS A 239 -1.84 -21.62 11.01
CA LYS A 239 -0.43 -21.50 10.59
C LYS A 239 -0.12 -22.17 9.25
N ASP A 240 -0.80 -23.29 8.95
CA ASP A 240 -0.64 -24.02 7.70
C ASP A 240 -1.25 -23.28 6.49
N SER A 241 -2.32 -22.52 6.70
CA SER A 241 -3.03 -21.81 5.63
C SER A 241 -2.64 -20.34 5.49
N SER A 242 -2.00 -19.75 6.50
CA SER A 242 -1.51 -18.36 6.47
C SER A 242 -0.76 -17.98 5.19
N PRO A 243 0.23 -18.77 4.73
CA PRO A 243 0.99 -18.42 3.52
C PRO A 243 0.12 -18.30 2.27
N VAL A 244 -0.98 -19.06 2.18
CA VAL A 244 -1.91 -18.99 1.05
C VAL A 244 -2.76 -17.71 1.11
N TYR A 245 -3.23 -17.33 2.28
CA TYR A 245 -4.02 -16.10 2.42
C TYR A 245 -3.15 -14.84 2.22
N MET A 246 -1.92 -14.83 2.74
CA MET A 246 -0.96 -13.74 2.52
C MET A 246 -0.53 -13.62 1.06
N SER A 247 -0.32 -14.74 0.36
CA SER A 247 -0.01 -14.74 -1.07
C SER A 247 -1.20 -14.25 -1.90
N LEU A 248 -2.42 -14.68 -1.59
CA LEU A 248 -3.63 -14.20 -2.27
C LEU A 248 -3.83 -12.68 -2.09
N ALA A 249 -3.68 -12.16 -0.86
CA ALA A 249 -3.74 -10.73 -0.59
C ALA A 249 -2.65 -9.95 -1.37
N SER A 250 -1.46 -10.52 -1.49
CA SER A 250 -0.35 -9.93 -2.27
C SER A 250 -0.65 -9.88 -3.77
N VAL A 251 -1.27 -10.94 -4.32
CA VAL A 251 -1.68 -10.98 -5.73
C VAL A 251 -2.73 -9.93 -6.04
N PHE A 252 -3.75 -9.79 -5.19
CA PHE A 252 -4.74 -8.72 -5.36
C PHE A 252 -4.07 -7.35 -5.45
N ARG A 253 -3.13 -7.05 -4.53
CA ARG A 253 -2.39 -5.78 -4.56
C ARG A 253 -1.61 -5.57 -5.87
N LEU A 254 -1.05 -6.62 -6.48
CA LEU A 254 -0.30 -6.53 -7.75
C LEU A 254 -1.17 -6.20 -8.96
N ILE A 255 -2.49 -6.40 -8.88
CA ILE A 255 -3.44 -5.96 -9.93
C ILE A 255 -3.60 -4.43 -9.91
N GLY A 256 -3.49 -3.82 -8.73
CA GLY A 256 -3.68 -2.38 -8.50
C GLY A 256 -2.88 -1.47 -9.43
N PRO A 257 -1.55 -1.64 -9.57
CA PRO A 257 -0.72 -0.85 -10.49
C PRO A 257 -1.26 -0.71 -11.92
N PHE A 258 -1.81 -1.77 -12.49
CA PHE A 258 -2.40 -1.70 -13.83
C PHE A 258 -3.67 -0.86 -13.85
N GLY A 259 -4.53 -1.01 -12.83
CA GLY A 259 -5.74 -0.22 -12.68
C GLY A 259 -5.42 1.28 -12.56
N GLY A 260 -4.36 1.64 -11.82
CA GLY A 260 -3.96 3.05 -11.65
C GLY A 260 -3.35 3.66 -12.92
N LEU A 261 -2.49 2.92 -13.62
CA LEU A 261 -1.95 3.35 -14.93
C LEU A 261 -3.05 3.48 -15.98
N PHE A 262 -3.96 2.51 -16.05
CA PHE A 262 -5.10 2.56 -16.96
C PHE A 262 -6.00 3.76 -16.64
N LEU A 263 -6.32 3.98 -15.37
CA LEU A 263 -7.13 5.12 -14.95
C LEU A 263 -6.45 6.45 -15.26
N SER A 264 -5.13 6.56 -15.05
CA SER A 264 -4.34 7.73 -15.42
C SER A 264 -4.38 7.98 -16.93
N ALA A 265 -4.13 6.97 -17.75
CA ALA A 265 -4.23 7.09 -19.21
C ALA A 265 -5.64 7.48 -19.68
N PHE A 266 -6.68 7.00 -18.97
CA PHE A 266 -8.07 7.33 -19.26
C PHE A 266 -8.42 8.78 -18.88
N THR A 267 -8.10 9.23 -17.67
CA THR A 267 -8.44 10.58 -17.19
C THR A 267 -7.63 11.65 -17.92
N LEU A 268 -6.36 11.38 -18.22
CA LEU A 268 -5.49 12.31 -18.94
C LEU A 268 -5.82 12.41 -20.45
N ARG A 269 -6.72 11.57 -20.97
CA ARG A 269 -7.21 11.67 -22.36
C ARG A 269 -8.09 12.90 -22.59
N TYR A 270 -8.78 13.34 -21.54
CA TYR A 270 -9.70 14.48 -21.54
C TYR A 270 -8.98 15.74 -21.06
N TYR A 271 -9.42 16.91 -21.51
CA TYR A 271 -8.90 18.19 -21.04
C TYR A 271 -9.12 18.35 -19.53
N GLU A 272 -8.25 19.10 -18.87
CA GLU A 272 -8.31 19.39 -17.43
C GLU A 272 -9.72 19.78 -16.94
N ASN A 273 -10.44 20.56 -17.75
CA ASN A 273 -11.89 20.72 -17.65
C ASN A 273 -12.58 19.89 -18.77
N PRO A 274 -13.22 18.75 -18.44
CA PRO A 274 -13.86 17.89 -19.44
C PRO A 274 -15.01 18.56 -20.22
N PHE A 275 -15.58 19.64 -19.71
CA PHE A 275 -16.72 20.33 -20.30
C PHE A 275 -16.34 21.49 -21.22
N TYR A 276 -15.05 21.82 -21.31
CA TYR A 276 -14.56 22.94 -22.11
C TYR A 276 -13.48 22.47 -23.08
N ASN A 277 -13.68 22.70 -24.39
CA ASN A 277 -12.70 22.37 -25.40
C ASN A 277 -11.95 23.65 -25.85
N PRO A 278 -10.69 23.84 -25.45
CA PRO A 278 -9.89 25.00 -25.85
C PRO A 278 -9.37 24.95 -27.30
N GLY A 279 -9.67 23.91 -28.08
CA GLY A 279 -9.26 23.78 -29.48
C GLY A 279 -7.82 23.32 -29.69
N ILE A 280 -7.08 22.96 -28.64
CA ILE A 280 -5.70 22.45 -28.74
C ILE A 280 -5.68 20.92 -28.92
N GLY A 281 -4.79 20.41 -29.77
CA GLY A 281 -4.61 18.96 -29.95
C GLY A 281 -3.86 18.30 -28.78
N ARG A 282 -3.98 16.98 -28.62
CA ARG A 282 -3.28 16.22 -27.55
C ARG A 282 -1.76 16.23 -27.62
N ARG A 283 -1.20 16.52 -28.80
CA ARG A 283 0.25 16.63 -29.00
C ARG A 283 0.77 18.03 -28.70
N ASP A 284 -0.13 18.99 -28.42
CA ASP A 284 0.26 20.34 -28.07
C ASP A 284 0.99 20.32 -26.71
N PRO A 285 2.18 20.92 -26.59
CA PRO A 285 2.95 20.99 -25.34
C PRO A 285 2.23 21.78 -24.24
N ARG A 286 1.04 22.35 -24.48
CA ARG A 286 0.17 23.01 -23.48
C ARG A 286 -1.00 22.13 -23.02
N PHE A 287 -1.21 20.96 -23.62
CA PHE A 287 -2.28 20.03 -23.21
C PHE A 287 -2.09 19.52 -21.77
N ILE A 288 -3.09 19.72 -20.92
CA ILE A 288 -3.13 19.18 -19.55
C ILE A 288 -4.36 18.30 -19.41
N GLY A 289 -4.15 17.09 -18.89
CA GLY A 289 -5.21 16.11 -18.67
C GLY A 289 -6.05 16.35 -17.41
N ALA A 290 -7.19 15.66 -17.29
CA ALA A 290 -8.08 15.73 -16.12
C ALA A 290 -7.54 14.93 -14.90
N TRP A 291 -6.35 15.30 -14.42
CA TRP A 291 -5.60 14.60 -13.37
C TRP A 291 -6.33 14.51 -12.02
N TRP A 292 -7.24 15.43 -11.70
CA TRP A 292 -7.97 15.44 -10.42
C TRP A 292 -9.09 14.39 -10.36
N VAL A 293 -9.65 14.01 -11.51
CA VAL A 293 -10.81 13.10 -11.61
C VAL A 293 -10.48 11.72 -11.05
N GLY A 294 -9.32 11.17 -11.39
CA GLY A 294 -8.96 9.83 -10.94
C GLY A 294 -8.66 9.77 -9.45
N PHE A 295 -8.15 10.85 -8.82
CA PHE A 295 -8.05 10.91 -7.36
C PHE A 295 -9.43 10.78 -6.71
N LEU A 296 -10.44 11.48 -7.21
CA LEU A 296 -11.81 11.37 -6.68
C LEU A 296 -12.42 10.00 -6.92
N MET A 297 -12.24 9.42 -8.12
CA MET A 297 -12.72 8.07 -8.42
C MET A 297 -12.12 7.02 -7.47
N ILE A 298 -10.80 7.08 -7.26
CA ILE A 298 -10.09 6.20 -6.32
C ILE A 298 -10.55 6.45 -4.88
N GLY A 299 -10.69 7.71 -4.46
CA GLY A 299 -11.12 8.08 -3.12
C GLY A 299 -12.53 7.58 -2.78
N VAL A 300 -13.48 7.71 -3.72
CA VAL A 300 -14.85 7.18 -3.55
C VAL A 300 -14.85 5.66 -3.52
N ALA A 301 -14.10 5.00 -4.42
CA ALA A 301 -13.99 3.54 -4.43
C ALA A 301 -13.39 3.04 -3.10
N LEU A 302 -12.36 3.71 -2.58
CA LEU A 302 -11.73 3.35 -1.31
C LEU A 302 -12.68 3.53 -0.14
N PHE A 303 -13.41 4.65 -0.10
CA PHE A 303 -14.42 4.90 0.92
C PHE A 303 -15.43 3.75 0.96
N LEU A 304 -16.02 3.39 -0.18
CA LEU A 304 -17.02 2.33 -0.27
C LEU A 304 -16.47 0.94 0.13
N VAL A 305 -15.26 0.60 -0.35
CA VAL A 305 -14.63 -0.70 -0.07
C VAL A 305 -14.12 -0.82 1.37
N SER A 306 -13.85 0.31 2.04
CA SER A 306 -13.45 0.34 3.44
C SER A 306 -14.60 0.14 4.41
N LEU A 307 -15.84 0.51 4.07
CA LEU A 307 -16.99 0.39 4.97
C LEU A 307 -17.22 -1.04 5.49
N PRO A 308 -17.14 -2.11 4.68
CA PRO A 308 -17.25 -3.48 5.18
C PRO A 308 -16.27 -3.83 6.31
N MET A 309 -15.10 -3.17 6.41
CA MET A 309 -14.13 -3.41 7.47
C MET A 309 -14.69 -3.13 8.87
N CYS A 310 -15.69 -2.25 9.01
CA CYS A 310 -16.31 -1.96 10.30
C CYS A 310 -17.17 -3.11 10.85
N LEU A 311 -17.57 -4.05 9.99
CA LEU A 311 -18.46 -5.16 10.33
C LEU A 311 -17.70 -6.40 10.80
N PHE A 312 -16.39 -6.48 10.51
CA PHE A 312 -15.58 -7.65 10.86
C PHE A 312 -15.30 -7.70 12.38
N PRO A 313 -15.27 -8.93 12.95
CA PRO A 313 -15.02 -9.13 14.36
C PRO A 313 -13.57 -8.81 14.72
N THR A 314 -13.35 -8.46 15.99
CA THR A 314 -12.02 -8.20 16.55
C THR A 314 -11.10 -9.44 16.48
N GLN A 315 -11.68 -10.64 16.49
CA GLN A 315 -10.97 -11.90 16.33
C GLN A 315 -11.80 -12.84 15.45
N LEU A 316 -11.16 -13.56 14.54
CA LEU A 316 -11.84 -14.59 13.75
C LEU A 316 -11.77 -15.93 14.49
N LYS A 317 -12.87 -16.71 14.51
CA LYS A 317 -13.01 -17.95 15.29
C LYS A 317 -11.93 -19.01 15.01
N SER A 318 -11.29 -18.95 13.84
CA SER A 318 -10.21 -19.86 13.46
C SER A 318 -8.90 -19.62 14.24
N ALA A 319 -8.80 -18.51 14.98
CA ALA A 319 -7.60 -18.01 15.63
C ALA A 319 -7.58 -18.23 17.15
N SER A 320 -8.09 -19.36 17.66
CA SER A 320 -8.22 -19.61 19.10
C SER A 320 -6.85 -19.76 19.80
N VAL A 321 -6.15 -18.65 19.99
CA VAL A 321 -5.06 -18.49 20.94
C VAL A 321 -5.62 -17.65 22.08
N LYS A 322 -5.85 -18.28 23.23
CA LYS A 322 -6.22 -17.59 24.48
C LYS A 322 -5.12 -16.58 24.81
N VAL A 323 -5.36 -15.30 24.52
CA VAL A 323 -4.41 -14.23 24.84
C VAL A 323 -4.52 -13.95 26.34
N ASN A 324 -3.50 -14.38 27.08
CA ASN A 324 -3.32 -14.03 28.48
C ASN A 324 -2.97 -12.53 28.54
N ARG A 325 -3.97 -11.65 28.71
CA ARG A 325 -3.82 -10.18 28.84
C ARG A 325 -3.13 -9.84 30.16
N LYS A 326 -1.82 -10.12 30.29
CA LYS A 326 -1.03 -9.59 31.41
C LYS A 326 -0.82 -8.08 31.25
N SER A 327 -0.86 -7.38 32.39
CA SER A 327 -0.72 -5.93 32.59
C SER A 327 0.23 -5.26 31.59
N ARG A 328 -0.35 -4.42 30.72
CA ARG A 328 0.31 -3.68 29.64
C ARG A 328 1.06 -2.47 30.22
N GLY A 329 2.39 -2.55 30.30
CA GLY A 329 3.25 -1.41 30.64
C GLY A 329 3.13 -0.23 29.66
N ASN A 330 3.66 0.92 30.06
CA ASN A 330 3.61 2.18 29.29
C ASN A 330 4.26 2.01 27.90
N GLY A 331 3.46 2.20 26.84
CA GLY A 331 3.71 1.74 25.46
C GLY A 331 5.11 1.90 24.91
N PHE A 332 5.63 3.14 24.84
CA PHE A 332 6.94 3.39 24.21
C PHE A 332 8.11 2.80 25.00
N LYS A 333 8.04 2.83 26.34
CA LYS A 333 9.05 2.21 27.22
C LYS A 333 9.04 0.69 27.11
N ALA A 334 7.88 0.08 26.85
CA ALA A 334 7.76 -1.36 26.62
C ALA A 334 8.22 -1.78 25.21
N MET A 335 8.10 -0.91 24.20
CA MET A 335 8.49 -1.17 22.81
C MET A 335 10.01 -1.08 22.58
N TRP A 336 10.69 -0.12 23.23
CA TRP A 336 12.13 0.10 23.08
C TRP A 336 13.03 -1.13 23.31
N PRO A 337 12.84 -1.95 24.37
CA PRO A 337 13.64 -3.17 24.54
C PRO A 337 13.43 -4.18 23.41
N VAL A 338 12.21 -4.28 22.86
CA VAL A 338 11.92 -5.15 21.71
C VAL A 338 12.63 -4.66 20.46
N PHE A 339 12.59 -3.36 20.19
CA PHE A 339 13.32 -2.73 19.08
C PHE A 339 14.84 -2.99 19.20
N LYS A 340 15.42 -2.76 20.39
CA LYS A 340 16.84 -3.06 20.66
C LYS A 340 17.18 -4.53 20.46
N ARG A 341 16.31 -5.45 20.87
CA ARG A 341 16.51 -6.89 20.67
C ARG A 341 16.51 -7.25 19.19
N LEU A 342 15.59 -6.69 18.42
CA LEU A 342 15.49 -6.94 16.98
C LEU A 342 16.70 -6.35 16.22
N ALA A 343 17.11 -5.13 16.58
CA ALA A 343 18.28 -4.47 16.00
C ALA A 343 19.61 -5.19 16.29
N LYS A 344 19.71 -5.91 17.43
CA LYS A 344 20.89 -6.72 17.78
C LYS A 344 20.90 -8.11 17.13
N ASN A 345 19.77 -8.54 16.54
CA ASN A 345 19.71 -9.82 15.86
C ASN A 345 20.37 -9.72 14.48
N ALA A 346 21.63 -10.15 14.40
CA ALA A 346 22.43 -10.07 13.17
C ALA A 346 21.73 -10.73 11.97
N VAL A 347 21.11 -11.90 12.15
CA VAL A 347 20.43 -12.61 11.06
C VAL A 347 19.28 -11.78 10.49
N PHE A 348 18.46 -11.19 11.36
CA PHE A 348 17.37 -10.32 10.94
C PHE A 348 17.87 -9.06 10.24
N MET A 349 18.91 -8.41 10.78
CA MET A 349 19.47 -7.20 10.20
C MET A 349 20.10 -7.46 8.83
N PHE A 350 20.94 -8.50 8.69
CA PHE A 350 21.54 -8.85 7.40
C PHE A 350 20.49 -9.22 6.36
N HIS A 351 19.46 -9.98 6.73
CA HIS A 351 18.34 -10.29 5.84
C HIS A 351 17.61 -9.01 5.39
N THR A 352 17.34 -8.09 6.32
CA THR A 352 16.64 -6.84 6.01
C THR A 352 17.46 -5.94 5.10
N PHE A 353 18.75 -5.72 5.42
CA PHE A 353 19.65 -4.93 4.57
C PHE A 353 19.84 -5.55 3.19
N GLY A 354 20.04 -6.87 3.11
CA GLY A 354 20.12 -7.58 1.83
C GLY A 354 18.85 -7.40 1.00
N GLY A 355 17.67 -7.45 1.64
CA GLY A 355 16.39 -7.15 1.00
C GLY A 355 16.33 -5.73 0.43
N VAL A 356 16.82 -4.72 1.17
CA VAL A 356 16.87 -3.32 0.71
C VAL A 356 17.77 -3.19 -0.53
N PHE A 357 18.99 -3.73 -0.50
CA PHE A 357 19.90 -3.72 -1.65
C PHE A 357 19.28 -4.41 -2.87
N ARG A 358 18.63 -5.56 -2.67
CA ARG A 358 17.92 -6.28 -3.73
C ARG A 358 16.80 -5.44 -4.35
N TYR A 359 15.95 -4.83 -3.52
CA TYR A 359 14.87 -3.96 -4.01
C TYR A 359 15.41 -2.76 -4.77
N MET A 360 16.49 -2.13 -4.30
CA MET A 360 17.11 -1.00 -4.98
C MET A 360 17.66 -1.40 -6.37
N GLY A 361 18.36 -2.53 -6.47
CA GLY A 361 18.86 -3.04 -7.74
C GLY A 361 17.74 -3.40 -8.72
N LEU A 362 16.71 -4.11 -8.25
CA LEU A 362 15.57 -4.50 -9.07
C LEU A 362 14.69 -3.30 -9.49
N ALA A 363 14.54 -2.29 -8.65
CA ALA A 363 13.82 -1.07 -8.97
C ALA A 363 14.48 -0.34 -10.16
N GLY A 364 15.80 -0.18 -10.14
CA GLY A 364 16.55 0.41 -11.25
C GLY A 364 16.38 -0.37 -12.56
N TYR A 365 16.44 -1.71 -12.48
CA TYR A 365 16.19 -2.59 -13.62
C TYR A 365 14.77 -2.40 -14.19
N THR A 366 13.73 -2.53 -13.37
CA THR A 366 12.32 -2.46 -13.82
C THR A 366 11.95 -1.11 -14.44
N ILE A 367 12.46 0.00 -13.89
CA ILE A 367 12.25 1.35 -14.44
C ILE A 367 12.95 1.50 -15.80
N SER A 368 14.18 1.01 -15.92
CA SER A 368 15.00 1.15 -17.13
C SER A 368 14.58 0.17 -18.24
N GLN A 369 14.08 -1.01 -17.87
CA GLN A 369 13.70 -2.09 -18.78
C GLN A 369 12.67 -1.62 -19.83
N THR A 370 11.65 -0.88 -19.42
CA THR A 370 10.61 -0.40 -20.35
C THR A 370 11.15 0.62 -21.35
N LYS A 371 12.10 1.46 -20.91
CA LYS A 371 12.78 2.43 -21.79
C LYS A 371 13.72 1.70 -22.76
N TYR A 372 14.46 0.73 -22.27
CA TYR A 372 15.37 -0.08 -23.08
C TYR A 372 14.63 -0.86 -24.17
N VAL A 373 13.56 -1.59 -23.83
CA VAL A 373 12.76 -2.36 -24.79
C VAL A 373 12.15 -1.46 -25.88
N ARG A 374 11.71 -0.26 -25.51
CA ARG A 374 11.23 0.74 -26.47
C ARG A 374 12.31 1.18 -27.45
N ALA A 375 13.51 1.47 -26.95
CA ALA A 375 14.63 1.96 -27.75
C ALA A 375 15.22 0.86 -28.65
N GLN A 376 15.51 -0.31 -28.09
CA GLN A 376 16.16 -1.42 -28.80
C GLN A 376 15.27 -2.04 -29.88
N PHE A 377 13.98 -2.23 -29.59
CA PHE A 377 13.06 -2.92 -30.51
C PHE A 377 12.16 -1.97 -31.30
N HIS A 378 12.40 -0.65 -31.21
CA HIS A 378 11.59 0.40 -31.85
C HIS A 378 10.08 0.20 -31.67
N LEU A 379 9.67 -0.33 -30.52
CA LEU A 379 8.27 -0.60 -30.21
C LEU A 379 7.57 0.68 -29.79
N SER A 380 6.30 0.83 -30.16
CA SER A 380 5.44 1.88 -29.59
C SER A 380 5.42 1.80 -28.06
N SER A 381 5.23 2.94 -27.38
CA SER A 381 5.18 3.01 -25.92
C SER A 381 4.22 2.01 -25.28
N SER A 382 3.06 1.76 -25.90
CA SER A 382 2.08 0.79 -25.41
C SER A 382 2.54 -0.66 -25.55
N ARG A 383 3.06 -1.05 -26.71
CA ARG A 383 3.59 -2.41 -26.95
C ARG A 383 4.79 -2.72 -26.05
N ALA A 384 5.72 -1.78 -25.89
CA ALA A 384 6.88 -1.95 -25.00
C ALA A 384 6.43 -2.17 -23.55
N SER A 385 5.52 -1.33 -23.03
CA SER A 385 4.97 -1.47 -21.68
C SER A 385 4.15 -2.74 -21.49
N LEU A 386 3.46 -3.23 -22.53
CA LEU A 386 2.71 -4.49 -22.48
C LEU A 386 3.66 -5.69 -22.39
N VAL A 387 4.70 -5.74 -23.22
CA VAL A 387 5.70 -6.82 -23.18
C VAL A 387 6.40 -6.85 -21.82
N THR A 388 6.93 -5.70 -21.36
CA THR A 388 7.63 -5.65 -20.07
C THR A 388 6.70 -5.93 -18.89
N GLY A 389 5.46 -5.43 -18.93
CA GLY A 389 4.46 -5.69 -17.91
C GLY A 389 4.12 -7.17 -17.81
N VAL A 390 3.89 -7.84 -18.94
CA VAL A 390 3.58 -9.28 -18.98
C VAL A 390 4.76 -10.11 -18.50
N THR A 391 5.97 -9.85 -19.00
CA THR A 391 7.16 -10.63 -18.64
C THR A 391 7.55 -10.50 -17.17
N SER A 392 7.28 -9.35 -16.55
CA SER A 392 7.70 -9.10 -15.16
C SER A 392 6.63 -9.49 -14.14
N ILE A 393 5.35 -9.26 -14.44
CA ILE A 393 4.28 -9.41 -13.44
C ILE A 393 3.70 -10.82 -13.41
N PHE A 394 3.59 -11.52 -14.55
CA PHE A 394 3.08 -12.89 -14.55
C PHE A 394 3.98 -13.86 -13.75
N PRO A 395 5.32 -13.90 -13.96
CA PRO A 395 6.19 -14.77 -13.16
C PRO A 395 6.16 -14.40 -11.67
N LEU A 396 6.03 -13.10 -11.35
CA LEU A 396 5.92 -12.63 -9.97
C LEU A 396 4.65 -13.17 -9.30
N VAL A 397 3.48 -13.02 -9.94
CA VAL A 397 2.20 -13.54 -9.43
C VAL A 397 2.25 -15.06 -9.30
N PHE A 398 2.76 -15.75 -10.32
CA PHE A 398 2.88 -17.20 -10.31
C PHE A 398 3.80 -17.67 -9.17
N GLY A 399 4.95 -17.04 -8.99
CA GLY A 399 5.89 -17.36 -7.91
C GLY A 399 5.31 -17.13 -6.52
N ILE A 400 4.56 -16.04 -6.31
CA ILE A 400 3.88 -15.75 -5.04
C ILE A 400 2.83 -16.82 -4.71
N VAL A 401 1.98 -17.18 -5.68
CA VAL A 401 0.94 -18.21 -5.49
C VAL A 401 1.58 -19.58 -5.26
N LEU A 402 2.53 -19.98 -6.11
CA LEU A 402 3.22 -21.26 -6.00
C LEU A 402 3.96 -21.39 -4.66
N GLY A 403 4.62 -20.31 -4.21
CA GLY A 403 5.28 -20.26 -2.91
C GLY A 403 4.30 -20.42 -1.75
N GLY A 404 3.17 -19.69 -1.79
CA GLY A 404 2.13 -19.78 -0.76
C GLY A 404 1.53 -21.19 -0.64
N TYR A 405 1.13 -21.79 -1.77
CA TYR A 405 0.60 -23.16 -1.79
C TYR A 405 1.66 -24.22 -1.48
N GLY A 406 2.89 -24.02 -1.95
CA GLY A 406 4.02 -24.90 -1.66
C GLY A 406 4.32 -25.00 -0.17
N ILE A 407 4.34 -23.87 0.55
CA ILE A 407 4.55 -23.88 2.01
C ILE A 407 3.40 -24.61 2.72
N LYS A 408 2.15 -24.41 2.29
CA LYS A 408 0.98 -25.10 2.86
C LYS A 408 1.02 -26.61 2.66
N TRP A 409 1.41 -27.09 1.48
CA TRP A 409 1.42 -28.51 1.15
C TRP A 409 2.63 -29.25 1.73
N PHE A 410 3.83 -28.70 1.54
CA PHE A 410 5.07 -29.38 1.95
C PHE A 410 5.44 -29.17 3.42
N LYS A 411 4.90 -28.12 4.07
CA LYS A 411 5.20 -27.73 5.46
C LYS A 411 6.72 -27.81 5.77
N PRO A 412 7.57 -27.15 4.97
CA PRO A 412 9.02 -27.27 5.09
C PRO A 412 9.50 -26.74 6.45
N ARG A 413 10.61 -27.31 6.95
CA ARG A 413 11.28 -26.79 8.14
C ARG A 413 11.83 -25.37 7.85
N PRO A 414 11.93 -24.48 8.85
CA PRO A 414 12.46 -23.13 8.66
C PRO A 414 13.85 -23.10 8.00
N LEU A 415 14.72 -24.05 8.33
CA LEU A 415 16.04 -24.17 7.70
C LEU A 415 15.94 -24.47 6.20
N THR A 416 15.02 -25.34 5.79
CA THR A 416 14.77 -25.65 4.38
C THR A 416 14.28 -24.43 3.62
N LEU A 417 13.43 -23.59 4.24
CA LEU A 417 12.98 -22.34 3.64
C LEU A 417 14.11 -21.35 3.43
N VAL A 418 14.98 -21.17 4.44
CA VAL A 418 16.13 -20.26 4.34
C VAL A 418 17.10 -20.73 3.25
N LEU A 419 17.37 -22.04 3.18
CA LEU A 419 18.22 -22.63 2.13
C LEU A 419 17.62 -22.45 0.73
N LEU A 420 16.30 -22.64 0.59
CA LEU A 420 15.60 -22.42 -0.67
C LEU A 420 15.65 -20.94 -1.07
N MET A 421 15.41 -20.01 -0.15
CA MET A 421 15.53 -18.57 -0.39
C MET A 421 16.94 -18.22 -0.87
N PHE A 422 17.96 -18.71 -0.17
CA PHE A 422 19.36 -18.49 -0.56
C PHE A 422 19.67 -19.06 -1.96
N ALA A 423 19.22 -20.28 -2.25
CA ALA A 423 19.42 -20.91 -3.57
C ALA A 423 18.74 -20.12 -4.70
N VAL A 424 17.50 -19.68 -4.49
CA VAL A 424 16.75 -18.86 -5.46
C VAL A 424 17.45 -17.52 -5.69
N GLU A 425 17.88 -16.85 -4.63
CA GLU A 425 18.60 -15.58 -4.72
C GLU A 425 19.95 -15.74 -5.44
N TRP A 426 20.69 -16.81 -5.16
CA TRP A 426 21.96 -17.05 -5.83
C TRP A 426 21.77 -17.35 -7.31
N PHE A 427 20.77 -18.16 -7.65
CA PHE A 427 20.40 -18.44 -9.04
C PHE A 427 19.96 -17.16 -9.77
N ALA A 428 19.13 -16.33 -9.15
CA ALA A 428 18.68 -15.07 -9.73
C ALA A 428 19.85 -14.10 -9.98
N ASN A 429 20.74 -13.92 -9.01
CA ASN A 429 21.93 -13.07 -9.17
C ASN A 429 22.89 -13.63 -10.22
N GLY A 430 23.08 -14.95 -10.26
CA GLY A 430 23.87 -15.62 -11.29
C GLY A 430 23.31 -15.40 -12.69
N GLY A 431 21.97 -15.45 -12.83
CA GLY A 431 21.27 -15.14 -14.08
C GLY A 431 21.42 -13.69 -14.52
N ILE A 432 21.28 -12.73 -13.59
CA ILE A 432 21.51 -11.31 -13.88
C ILE A 432 22.97 -11.07 -14.28
N PHE A 433 23.92 -11.69 -13.58
CA PHE A 433 25.34 -11.59 -13.90
C PHE A 433 25.67 -12.16 -15.28
N THR A 434 25.12 -13.33 -15.63
CA THR A 434 25.31 -13.89 -16.98
C THR A 434 24.67 -13.03 -18.06
N ALA A 435 23.50 -12.44 -17.79
CA ALA A 435 22.84 -11.52 -18.73
C ALA A 435 23.67 -10.26 -19.01
N MET A 436 24.57 -9.84 -18.11
CA MET A 436 25.48 -8.72 -18.37
C MET A 436 26.50 -9.00 -19.48
N PHE A 437 26.79 -10.27 -19.77
CA PHE A 437 27.72 -10.69 -20.82
C PHE A 437 27.01 -11.06 -22.13
N MET A 438 25.67 -10.97 -22.17
CA MET A 438 24.92 -11.15 -23.40
C MET A 438 24.91 -9.83 -24.16
N ASP A 439 25.83 -9.70 -25.12
CA ASP A 439 25.86 -8.52 -25.99
C ASP A 439 24.66 -8.52 -26.94
N CYS A 440 24.00 -7.36 -27.02
CA CYS A 440 23.09 -7.02 -28.11
C CYS A 440 23.76 -5.98 -29.00
N PRO A 441 23.54 -6.03 -30.33
CA PRO A 441 24.02 -4.98 -31.23
C PRO A 441 23.51 -3.63 -30.74
N ALA A 442 24.42 -2.64 -30.75
CA ALA A 442 24.16 -1.30 -30.23
C ALA A 442 22.90 -0.70 -30.87
N VAL A 443 22.09 -0.01 -30.05
CA VAL A 443 20.89 0.72 -30.52
C VAL A 443 21.32 1.68 -31.62
N GLN A 444 20.89 1.44 -32.86
CA GLN A 444 21.04 2.40 -33.94
C GLN A 444 20.05 3.54 -33.72
N LEU A 445 20.55 4.66 -33.18
CA LEU A 445 19.75 5.88 -33.09
C LEU A 445 19.50 6.41 -34.51
N PRO A 446 18.27 6.84 -34.87
CA PRO A 446 17.91 7.28 -36.23
C PRO A 446 18.65 8.51 -36.80
N THR A 447 19.76 8.95 -36.19
CA THR A 447 20.46 10.20 -36.54
C THR A 447 21.97 10.08 -36.69
N GLN A 448 22.54 8.88 -36.78
CA GLN A 448 23.92 8.76 -37.28
C GLN A 448 23.88 8.39 -38.77
N PRO A 449 24.38 9.25 -39.67
CA PRO A 449 24.73 8.82 -41.01
C PRO A 449 25.73 7.68 -40.88
N SER A 450 25.54 6.63 -41.67
CA SER A 450 26.54 5.59 -41.88
C SER A 450 27.86 6.27 -42.26
N ALA A 451 28.86 6.11 -41.40
CA ALA A 451 30.24 6.40 -41.77
C ALA A 451 30.70 5.26 -42.67
N ASP A 452 30.47 5.43 -43.97
CA ASP A 452 31.27 4.77 -45.01
C ASP A 452 32.59 5.54 -45.18
#